data_AF-A0A9D5GXH9-F1
#
_entry.id   AF-A0A9D5GXH9-F1
#
_cell.length_a   1.000
_cell.length_b   1.000
_cell.length_c   1.000
_cell.angle_alpha   90.00
_cell.angle_beta   90.00
_cell.angle_gamma   90.00
#
_symmetry.space_group_name_H-M   'P 1'
#
loop_
_entity.id
_entity.type
_entity.pdbx_description
1 polymer ?
#
loop_
_entity_poly.entity_id
_entity_poly.type
_entity_poly.pdbx_seq_one_letter_code
_entity_poly.pdbx_strand_id
1 'polypeptide(L)'
;TSLGISKALFPIILDLVVSGINKGSNCGYHIVYSGTVAGAREAFFNDIPSISISYDWVEGKSNPHDFALAAGVCIPIISALLVEIKNQSYPGRCFLNIDVPNNVANHK
;
A
#
# COMPACT_ATOMS: atom_id res chain seq x y z
N THR A 1 -3.15 16.16 -11.86
CA THR A 1 -3.33 14.69 -11.87
C THR A 1 -1.99 14.04 -12.10
N SER A 2 -1.59 13.03 -11.31
CA SER A 2 -0.29 12.38 -11.48
C SER A 2 -0.12 11.69 -12.84
N LEU A 3 1.11 11.63 -13.37
CA LEU A 3 1.38 11.10 -14.72
C LEU A 3 0.90 9.65 -14.90
N GLY A 4 1.09 8.80 -13.89
CA GLY A 4 0.72 7.38 -13.94
C GLY A 4 -0.80 7.13 -14.04
N ILE A 5 -1.62 8.00 -13.46
CA ILE A 5 -3.10 7.88 -13.48
C ILE A 5 -3.76 8.78 -14.53
N SER A 6 -3.04 9.78 -15.04
CA SER A 6 -3.54 10.75 -16.02
C SER A 6 -3.89 10.17 -17.40
N LYS A 7 -3.57 8.90 -17.65
CA LYS A 7 -3.63 8.20 -18.95
C LYS A 7 -2.68 8.76 -20.03
N ALA A 8 -1.87 9.76 -19.71
CA ALA A 8 -0.87 10.31 -20.63
C ALA A 8 0.24 9.30 -20.96
N LEU A 9 0.64 8.48 -19.97
CA LEU A 9 1.65 7.43 -20.15
C LEU A 9 1.02 6.06 -20.45
N PHE A 10 -0.08 5.72 -19.77
CA PHE A 10 -0.72 4.42 -19.89
C PHE A 10 -2.22 4.58 -20.15
N PRO A 11 -2.73 4.28 -21.36
CA PRO A 11 -4.14 4.44 -21.70
C PRO A 11 -4.98 3.25 -21.18
N ILE A 12 -4.84 2.92 -19.90
CA ILE A 12 -5.54 1.80 -19.25
C ILE A 12 -6.44 2.31 -18.12
N ILE A 13 -7.41 1.49 -17.73
CA ILE A 13 -8.17 1.67 -16.50
C ILE A 13 -7.43 0.88 -15.41
N LEU A 14 -7.14 1.55 -14.29
CA LEU A 14 -6.45 0.95 -13.16
C LEU A 14 -7.50 0.42 -12.18
N ASP A 15 -7.42 -0.86 -11.82
CA ASP A 15 -8.30 -1.45 -10.81
C ASP A 15 -7.83 -1.17 -9.37
N LEU A 16 -6.50 -1.03 -9.19
CA LEU A 16 -5.87 -0.84 -7.89
C LEU A 16 -4.52 -0.14 -8.06
N VAL A 17 -4.21 0.79 -7.16
CA VAL A 17 -2.86 1.38 -7.03
C VAL A 17 -2.23 0.93 -5.71
N VAL A 18 -1.00 0.41 -5.78
CA VAL A 18 -0.21 0.04 -4.61
C VAL A 18 1.00 0.97 -4.51
N SER A 19 1.16 1.64 -3.38
CA SER A 19 2.34 2.46 -3.07
C SER A 19 3.15 1.81 -1.95
N GLY A 20 4.40 1.43 -2.22
CA GLY A 20 5.25 0.72 -1.25
C GLY A 20 6.24 -0.23 -1.93
N ILE A 21 6.93 -1.09 -1.19
CA ILE A 21 6.94 -1.20 0.28
C ILE A 21 7.93 -0.17 0.85
N ASN A 22 7.47 0.71 1.74
CA ASN A 22 8.33 1.70 2.38
C ASN A 22 9.35 1.06 3.34
N LYS A 23 10.57 1.58 3.38
CA LYS A 23 11.58 1.25 4.39
C LYS A 23 11.38 2.14 5.62
N GLY A 24 10.59 1.65 6.56
CA GLY A 24 10.21 2.35 7.79
C GLY A 24 8.70 2.44 7.94
N SER A 25 8.23 2.47 9.19
CA SER A 25 6.80 2.54 9.50
C SER A 25 6.20 3.91 9.20
N ASN A 26 4.95 3.91 8.74
CA ASN A 26 4.10 5.09 8.58
C ASN A 26 2.91 5.06 9.54
N CYS A 27 3.07 4.58 10.78
CA CYS A 27 2.00 4.61 11.79
C CYS A 27 1.80 6.00 12.44
N GLY A 28 0.56 6.25 12.89
CA GLY A 28 0.22 7.47 13.64
C GLY A 28 0.32 8.74 12.80
N TYR A 29 0.95 9.78 13.33
CA TYR A 29 1.06 11.08 12.64
C TYR A 29 1.94 11.04 11.40
N HIS A 30 2.76 10.00 11.23
CA HIS A 30 3.64 9.85 10.07
C HIS A 30 2.86 9.69 8.75
N ILE A 31 1.61 9.21 8.83
CA ILE A 31 0.69 9.09 7.70
C ILE A 31 0.54 10.41 6.95
N VAL A 32 0.51 11.54 7.67
CA VAL A 32 0.22 12.86 7.08
C VAL A 32 1.32 13.31 6.11
N TYR A 33 2.57 13.04 6.48
CA TYR A 33 3.77 13.52 5.78
C TYR A 33 4.41 12.46 4.88
N SER A 34 3.94 11.22 4.95
CA SER A 34 4.52 10.10 4.21
C SER A 34 4.27 10.21 2.71
N GLY A 35 5.35 10.11 1.92
CA GLY A 35 5.28 10.01 0.46
C GLY A 35 4.59 8.72 -0.02
N THR A 36 4.77 7.61 0.71
CA THR A 36 4.12 6.33 0.40
C THR A 36 2.61 6.43 0.57
N VAL A 37 2.16 7.02 1.68
CA VAL A 37 0.73 7.30 1.91
C VAL A 37 0.22 8.31 0.90
N ALA A 38 1.01 9.35 0.58
CA ALA A 38 0.62 10.35 -0.41
C ALA A 38 0.40 9.73 -1.81
N GLY A 39 1.17 8.71 -2.20
CA GLY A 39 0.98 7.99 -3.46
C GLY A 39 -0.36 7.25 -3.53
N ALA A 40 -0.74 6.53 -2.47
CA ALA A 40 -2.06 5.91 -2.38
C ALA A 40 -3.18 6.97 -2.35
N ARG A 41 -2.99 8.03 -1.56
CA ARG A 41 -3.94 9.15 -1.44
C ARG A 41 -4.21 9.87 -2.77
N GLU A 42 -3.20 10.04 -3.62
CA GLU A 42 -3.39 10.63 -4.95
C GLU A 42 -4.28 9.76 -5.84
N ALA A 43 -4.11 8.43 -5.81
CA ALA A 43 -4.99 7.50 -6.52
C ALA A 43 -6.42 7.53 -5.95
N PHE A 44 -6.54 7.56 -4.62
CA PHE A 44 -7.81 7.72 -3.93
C PHE A 44 -8.57 8.99 -4.36
N PHE A 45 -7.89 10.14 -4.47
CA PHE A 45 -8.51 11.39 -4.94
C PHE A 45 -8.96 11.36 -6.41
N ASN A 46 -8.53 10.34 -7.17
CA ASN A 46 -8.96 10.12 -8.55
C ASN A 46 -9.96 8.95 -8.67
N ASP A 47 -10.61 8.60 -7.56
CA ASP A 47 -11.60 7.52 -7.47
C ASP A 47 -11.04 6.13 -7.85
N ILE A 48 -9.73 5.92 -7.64
CA ILE A 48 -9.06 4.64 -7.87
C ILE A 48 -8.81 3.96 -6.52
N PRO A 49 -9.24 2.70 -6.32
CA PRO A 49 -8.89 1.93 -5.12
C PRO A 49 -7.39 1.92 -4.90
N SER A 50 -6.94 2.05 -3.66
CA SER A 50 -5.52 2.19 -3.37
C SER A 50 -5.09 1.69 -2.00
N ILE A 51 -3.80 1.31 -1.92
CA ILE A 51 -3.16 0.77 -0.73
C ILE A 51 -1.78 1.39 -0.59
N SER A 52 -1.43 1.81 0.62
CA SER A 52 -0.04 2.08 1.02
C SER A 52 0.51 0.94 1.87
N ILE A 53 1.75 0.52 1.60
CA ILE A 53 2.42 -0.55 2.33
C ILE A 53 3.75 -0.06 2.86
N SER A 54 3.93 -0.24 4.16
CA SER A 54 5.15 0.12 4.89
C SER A 54 5.65 -1.08 5.66
N TYR A 55 6.95 -1.27 5.72
CA TYR A 55 7.58 -2.26 6.60
C TYR A 55 8.36 -1.50 7.67
N ASP A 56 8.12 -1.83 8.94
CA ASP A 56 8.84 -1.26 10.09
C ASP A 56 10.31 -1.74 10.08
N TRP A 57 11.06 -1.36 9.06
CA TRP A 57 12.45 -1.77 8.91
C TRP A 57 13.31 -1.05 9.95
N VAL A 58 14.08 -1.81 10.72
CA VAL A 58 14.98 -1.26 11.76
C VAL A 58 16.42 -1.60 11.42
N GLU A 59 17.27 -0.57 11.36
CA GLU A 59 18.70 -0.75 11.08
C GLU A 59 19.38 -1.63 12.14
N GLY A 60 20.21 -2.56 11.68
CA GLY A 60 20.89 -3.53 12.54
C GLY A 60 20.00 -4.65 13.10
N LYS A 61 18.69 -4.66 12.83
CA LYS A 61 17.77 -5.74 13.22
C LYS A 61 17.11 -6.42 12.02
N SER A 62 16.67 -5.64 11.04
CA SER A 62 15.97 -6.13 9.86
C SER A 62 16.94 -6.48 8.73
N ASN A 63 16.67 -7.56 8.01
CA ASN A 63 17.39 -7.96 6.82
C ASN A 63 16.67 -7.41 5.57
N PRO A 64 17.41 -6.95 4.52
CA PRO A 64 16.80 -6.63 3.23
C PRO A 64 15.92 -7.73 2.63
N HIS A 65 16.17 -9.01 2.94
CA HIS A 65 15.34 -10.13 2.51
C HIS A 65 13.95 -10.15 3.18
N ASP A 66 13.78 -9.46 4.31
CA ASP A 66 12.50 -9.41 5.03
C ASP A 66 11.43 -8.65 4.25
N PHE A 67 11.80 -7.81 3.28
CA PHE A 67 10.84 -7.17 2.37
C PHE A 67 10.07 -8.18 1.53
N ALA A 68 10.69 -9.32 1.17
CA ALA A 68 9.99 -10.39 0.46
C ALA A 68 8.94 -11.06 1.37
N LEU A 69 9.25 -11.23 2.66
CA LEU A 69 8.30 -11.74 3.65
C LEU A 69 7.17 -10.73 3.89
N ALA A 70 7.49 -9.45 4.03
CA ALA A 70 6.50 -8.39 4.17
C ALA A 70 5.55 -8.34 2.95
N ALA A 71 6.09 -8.44 1.74
CA ALA A 71 5.29 -8.55 0.52
C ALA A 71 4.37 -9.78 0.57
N GLY A 72 4.91 -10.94 0.97
CA GLY A 72 4.15 -12.19 1.10
C GLY A 72 2.94 -12.07 2.03
N VAL A 73 3.07 -11.36 3.15
CA VAL A 73 1.96 -11.11 4.09
C VAL A 73 0.92 -10.16 3.51
N CYS A 74 1.29 -9.25 2.62
CA CYS A 74 0.34 -8.35 1.97
C CYS A 74 -0.43 -9.01 0.82
N ILE A 75 0.07 -10.08 0.21
CA ILE A 75 -0.60 -10.73 -0.94
C ILE A 75 -2.04 -11.18 -0.62
N PRO A 76 -2.35 -11.87 0.49
CA PRO A 76 -3.72 -12.24 0.83
C PRO A 76 -4.65 -11.02 0.99
N ILE A 77 -4.13 -9.93 1.57
CA ILE A 77 -4.90 -8.69 1.77
C ILE A 77 -5.23 -8.06 0.42
N ILE A 78 -4.22 -7.91 -0.45
CA ILE A 78 -4.40 -7.38 -1.81
C ILE A 78 -5.39 -8.25 -2.59
N SER A 79 -5.29 -9.57 -2.46
CA SER A 79 -6.17 -10.52 -3.15
C SER A 79 -7.62 -10.40 -2.70
N ALA A 80 -7.87 -10.28 -1.38
CA ALA A 80 -9.20 -10.04 -0.83
C ALA A 80 -9.78 -8.71 -1.32
N LEU A 81 -8.97 -7.64 -1.33
CA LEU A 81 -9.39 -6.34 -1.83
C LEU A 81 -9.76 -6.36 -3.32
N LEU A 82 -8.99 -7.06 -4.15
CA LEU A 82 -9.33 -7.21 -5.57
C LEU A 82 -10.66 -7.94 -5.77
N VAL A 83 -10.97 -8.93 -4.93
CA VAL A 83 -12.28 -9.61 -4.95
C VAL A 83 -13.40 -8.63 -4.58
N GLU A 84 -13.22 -7.81 -3.54
CA GLU A 84 -14.21 -6.80 -3.13
C GLU A 84 -14.40 -5.71 -4.19
N ILE A 85 -13.33 -5.22 -4.81
CA ILE A 85 -13.38 -4.24 -5.90
C ILE A 85 -14.18 -4.81 -7.07
N LYS A 86 -13.89 -6.06 -7.48
CA LYS A 86 -14.61 -6.75 -8.56
C LYS A 86 -16.09 -6.93 -8.25
N ASN A 87 -16.42 -7.19 -6.99
CA ASN A 87 -17.80 -7.36 -6.52
C ASN A 87 -18.51 -6.04 -6.19
N GLN A 88 -17.86 -4.88 -6.41
CA GLN A 88 -18.39 -3.55 -6.07
C GLN A 88 -18.75 -3.40 -4.58
N SER A 89 -18.10 -4.17 -3.70
CA SER A 89 -18.31 -4.15 -2.26
C SER A 89 -17.20 -3.45 -1.49
N TYR A 90 -16.13 -3.03 -2.18
CA TYR A 90 -15.04 -2.27 -1.56
C TYR A 90 -15.58 -0.96 -0.97
N PRO A 91 -15.27 -0.62 0.29
CA PRO A 91 -15.74 0.60 0.92
C PRO A 91 -15.24 1.83 0.15
N GLY A 92 -16.15 2.47 -0.59
CA GLY A 92 -15.86 3.76 -1.21
C GLY A 92 -15.55 4.80 -0.14
N ARG A 93 -14.65 5.75 -0.45
CA ARG A 93 -14.20 6.85 0.43
C ARG A 93 -13.12 6.50 1.47
N CYS A 94 -12.42 5.39 1.30
CA CYS A 94 -11.15 5.17 2.00
C CYS A 94 -10.08 4.56 1.08
N PHE A 95 -8.85 4.54 1.59
CA PHE A 95 -7.75 3.74 1.09
C PHE A 95 -7.10 3.03 2.28
N LEU A 96 -6.42 1.91 2.04
CA LEU A 96 -5.85 1.12 3.12
C LEU A 96 -4.38 1.49 3.38
N ASN A 97 -4.02 1.82 4.62
CA ASN A 97 -2.63 1.94 5.04
C ASN A 97 -2.21 0.70 5.84
N ILE A 98 -1.24 -0.05 5.33
CA ILE A 98 -0.71 -1.26 5.94
C ILE A 98 0.70 -0.99 6.47
N ASP A 99 0.88 -1.24 7.76
CA ASP A 99 2.19 -1.27 8.41
C ASP A 99 2.51 -2.70 8.82
N VAL A 100 3.56 -3.26 8.22
CA VAL A 100 4.06 -4.61 8.52
C VAL A 100 5.12 -4.51 9.61
N PRO A 101 5.01 -5.26 10.72
CA PRO A 101 5.96 -5.17 11.82
C PRO A 101 7.33 -5.75 11.46
N ASN A 102 8.38 -5.31 12.15
CA ASN A 102 9.77 -5.70 11.89
C ASN A 102 10.05 -7.22 11.97
N ASN A 103 9.29 -7.97 12.77
CA ASN A 103 9.42 -9.41 12.94
C ASN A 103 8.21 -10.14 12.35
N VAL A 104 8.11 -10.16 11.02
CA VAL A 104 6.97 -10.74 10.29
C VAL A 104 6.65 -12.18 10.71
N ALA A 105 7.66 -12.98 11.05
CA ALA A 105 7.50 -14.41 11.34
C ALA A 105 7.01 -14.73 12.76
N ASN A 106 7.25 -13.85 13.74
CA ASN A 106 6.95 -14.12 15.16
C ASN A 106 6.14 -13.02 15.84
N HIS A 107 5.60 -12.07 15.09
CA HIS A 107 4.74 -11.04 15.67
C HIS A 107 3.38 -11.65 16.04
N LYS A 108 3.08 -11.68 17.34
CA LYS A 108 1.72 -11.97 17.85
C LYS A 108 0.83 -10.73 17.73
#